data_AF-A0A6A5BP60-F1
#
_entry.id   AF-A0A6A5BP60-F1
#
_cell.length_a   1.000
_cell.length_b   1.000
_cell.length_c   1.000
_cell.angle_alpha   90.00
_cell.angle_beta   90.00
_cell.angle_gamma   90.00
#
_symmetry.space_group_name_H-M   'P 1'
#
loop_
_entity.id
_entity.type
_entity.pdbx_description
1 polymer ?
#
loop_
_entity_poly.entity_id
_entity_poly.type
_entity_poly.pdbx_seq_one_letter_code
_entity_poly.pdbx_strand_id
1 'polypeptide(L)'
;MFRQFSLRPIGMMLAHQQQAHKAIHSRSLVVLSFSSNQTHQQERKFSSIYSLNLAGHNKWSKIKHQKAITDVQKMKIYTKLSREIKTCVQLGGAGADNLRLRLCLEKARKNNVPKHIVDGAIKSGLNEKDAHMEYNSYEGYGAGGVAFLVEALTENKNRTAQQVRTLFSHHKGQLGTSVQWCFEKKGVVNFTIPIAHSKMDSLYDSLFEKVSDIEGVEDLKLEPTENEMEKQFIEVSLFCPHEQVHNVKASLESAKTTIEKALNITITNITCEIGQVPTTFIEVTDAEVAENLQQLIDQLDDHDDVQNVYHNAKFALPDEE
;
A
#
# COMPACT_ATOMS: atom_id res chain seq x y z
N MET A 1 8.87 -51.95 86.77
CA MET A 1 10.11 -51.18 86.57
C MET A 1 9.71 -49.75 86.23
N PHE A 2 9.96 -48.83 87.16
CA PHE A 2 10.09 -47.36 87.08
C PHE A 2 9.58 -46.62 85.81
N ARG A 3 8.54 -45.75 85.96
CA ARG A 3 8.56 -44.25 86.04
C ARG A 3 8.52 -43.60 84.63
N GLN A 4 7.82 -42.50 84.33
CA GLN A 4 7.40 -41.29 85.07
C GLN A 4 6.28 -40.55 84.26
N PHE A 5 5.20 -40.06 84.88
CA PHE A 5 4.79 -38.63 85.07
C PHE A 5 4.81 -37.73 83.80
N SER A 6 3.79 -36.93 83.42
CA SER A 6 3.02 -35.97 84.23
C SER A 6 1.73 -35.41 83.55
N LEU A 7 0.70 -35.21 84.38
CA LEU A 7 -0.16 -34.01 84.56
C LEU A 7 -0.98 -33.35 83.42
N ARG A 8 -2.31 -33.33 83.64
CA ARG A 8 -3.37 -32.36 83.20
C ARG A 8 -3.14 -30.96 83.83
N PRO A 9 -3.83 -29.81 83.50
CA PRO A 9 -5.28 -29.72 83.15
C PRO A 9 -5.81 -28.50 82.30
N ILE A 10 -7.15 -28.51 82.02
CA ILE A 10 -8.19 -27.42 81.88
C ILE A 10 -7.85 -26.19 80.99
N GLY A 11 -8.70 -25.64 80.09
CA GLY A 11 -10.11 -25.80 79.70
C GLY A 11 -10.57 -24.62 78.80
N MET A 12 -11.81 -24.71 78.27
CA MET A 12 -12.65 -23.65 77.61
C MET A 12 -12.13 -23.03 76.28
N MET A 13 -12.91 -22.65 75.27
CA MET A 13 -14.35 -22.41 75.09
C MET A 13 -14.65 -22.21 73.57
N LEU A 14 -15.88 -22.54 73.15
CA LEU A 14 -16.70 -21.94 72.05
C LEU A 14 -16.21 -22.02 70.58
N ALA A 15 -17.04 -22.07 69.54
CA ALA A 15 -18.43 -22.49 69.31
C ALA A 15 -18.64 -22.46 67.77
N HIS A 16 -19.46 -23.40 67.28
CA HIS A 16 -20.25 -23.38 66.04
C HIS A 16 -19.67 -22.84 64.72
N GLN A 17 -19.50 -23.72 63.73
CA GLN A 17 -20.44 -23.82 62.60
C GLN A 17 -20.12 -25.04 61.69
N GLN A 18 -21.17 -25.53 61.04
CA GLN A 18 -21.22 -26.40 59.85
C GLN A 18 -21.26 -27.93 59.97
N GLN A 19 -22.38 -28.41 59.42
CA GLN A 19 -22.55 -29.51 58.45
C GLN A 19 -22.52 -30.95 58.94
N ALA A 20 -23.59 -31.68 58.59
CA ALA A 20 -23.64 -32.77 57.61
C ALA A 20 -24.85 -33.68 57.95
N HIS A 21 -25.44 -34.55 57.12
CA HIS A 21 -25.00 -35.24 55.94
C HIS A 21 -26.19 -36.04 55.35
N LYS A 22 -26.14 -36.32 54.04
CA LYS A 22 -26.53 -37.57 53.34
C LYS A 22 -28.01 -38.01 53.36
N ALA A 23 -28.72 -37.91 52.24
CA ALA A 23 -28.66 -38.76 51.03
C ALA A 23 -29.51 -40.04 51.17
N ILE A 24 -30.59 -40.09 50.37
CA ILE A 24 -31.37 -41.29 50.05
C ILE A 24 -31.28 -41.51 48.53
N HIS A 25 -31.01 -42.77 48.18
CA HIS A 25 -30.96 -43.41 46.86
C HIS A 25 -32.16 -43.03 45.95
N SER A 26 -31.99 -42.63 44.68
CA SER A 26 -31.60 -43.40 43.48
C SER A 26 -32.57 -44.53 43.09
N ARG A 27 -33.39 -44.29 42.04
CA ARG A 27 -33.34 -45.03 40.76
C ARG A 27 -34.21 -44.41 39.65
N SER A 28 -33.51 -43.98 38.60
CA SER A 28 -33.78 -44.17 37.15
C SER A 28 -35.05 -43.61 36.48
N LEU A 29 -34.90 -42.50 35.73
CA LEU A 29 -34.78 -42.42 34.25
C LEU A 29 -34.50 -40.93 33.91
N VAL A 30 -33.29 -40.47 33.58
CA VAL A 30 -32.66 -40.42 32.22
C VAL A 30 -33.69 -39.98 31.18
N VAL A 31 -33.67 -38.74 30.67
CA VAL A 31 -32.72 -38.12 29.71
C VAL A 31 -32.62 -36.60 30.01
N LEU A 32 -31.52 -36.07 30.60
CA LEU A 32 -30.38 -35.35 29.98
C LEU A 32 -30.77 -34.48 28.76
N SER A 33 -30.52 -33.16 28.66
CA SER A 33 -29.72 -32.17 29.40
C SER A 33 -30.04 -30.80 28.74
N PHE A 34 -30.35 -29.72 29.47
CA PHE A 34 -29.45 -28.59 29.81
C PHE A 34 -28.58 -28.08 28.64
N SER A 35 -28.39 -26.79 28.35
CA SER A 35 -28.61 -25.56 29.13
C SER A 35 -28.43 -24.34 28.23
N SER A 36 -29.17 -23.27 28.55
CA SER A 36 -28.77 -21.84 28.56
C SER A 36 -27.69 -21.34 27.58
N ASN A 37 -27.95 -20.27 26.82
CA ASN A 37 -27.80 -18.89 27.27
C ASN A 37 -27.93 -17.89 26.11
N GLN A 38 -28.29 -16.67 26.47
CA GLN A 38 -28.42 -15.47 25.65
C GLN A 38 -27.45 -15.36 24.47
N THR A 39 -27.95 -14.97 23.31
CA THR A 39 -27.13 -14.33 22.27
C THR A 39 -27.77 -13.01 21.87
N HIS A 40 -27.01 -11.94 22.13
CA HIS A 40 -27.14 -10.63 21.54
C HIS A 40 -27.26 -10.76 20.01
N GLN A 41 -28.36 -10.27 19.43
CA GLN A 41 -28.36 -9.92 18.02
C GLN A 41 -27.84 -8.49 17.89
N GLN A 42 -26.61 -8.37 17.40
CA GLN A 42 -26.00 -7.11 16.99
C GLN A 42 -26.62 -6.67 15.66
N GLU A 43 -27.22 -5.48 15.67
CA GLU A 43 -27.44 -4.68 14.46
C GLU A 43 -26.09 -4.37 13.83
N ARG A 44 -25.81 -4.91 12.64
CA ARG A 44 -24.67 -4.48 11.83
C ARG A 44 -25.04 -3.21 11.08
N LYS A 45 -24.64 -2.06 11.63
CA LYS A 45 -24.53 -0.82 10.86
C LYS A 45 -23.22 -0.87 10.08
N PHE A 46 -23.31 -1.03 8.77
CA PHE A 46 -22.19 -0.79 7.85
C PHE A 46 -21.98 0.72 7.72
N SER A 47 -20.82 1.23 8.14
CA SER A 47 -20.37 2.55 7.70
C SER A 47 -19.50 2.37 6.47
N SER A 48 -20.01 2.92 5.37
CA SER A 48 -19.36 3.12 4.08
C SER A 48 -17.97 3.72 4.24
N ILE A 49 -16.93 2.95 3.91
CA ILE A 49 -15.56 3.48 3.80
C ILE A 49 -15.35 3.89 2.34
N TYR A 50 -15.49 5.19 2.09
CA TYR A 50 -15.10 5.79 0.82
C TYR A 50 -13.57 5.73 0.70
N SER A 51 -13.06 4.80 -0.11
CA SER A 51 -11.67 4.76 -0.52
C SER A 51 -11.41 5.79 -1.62
N LEU A 52 -10.60 6.80 -1.32
CA LEU A 52 -9.95 7.65 -2.32
C LEU A 52 -8.70 6.90 -2.79
N ASN A 53 -8.71 6.44 -4.04
CA ASN A 53 -7.64 5.62 -4.61
C ASN A 53 -6.47 6.50 -5.06
N LEU A 54 -5.23 6.01 -5.04
CA LEU A 54 -4.22 6.66 -5.88
C LEU A 54 -4.43 6.18 -7.30
N ALA A 55 -4.31 7.11 -8.24
CA ALA A 55 -4.22 6.75 -9.65
C ALA A 55 -3.08 5.74 -9.85
N GLY A 56 -3.41 4.58 -10.42
CA GLY A 56 -2.41 3.57 -10.78
C GLY A 56 -2.07 2.53 -9.71
N HIS A 57 -2.63 2.62 -8.49
CA HIS A 57 -2.43 1.62 -7.43
C HIS A 57 -3.75 1.15 -6.84
N ASN A 58 -4.64 0.61 -7.69
CA ASN A 58 -5.77 -0.16 -7.19
C ASN A 58 -5.32 -1.61 -6.96
N LYS A 59 -5.75 -2.19 -5.84
CA LYS A 59 -5.73 -3.61 -5.49
C LYS A 59 -5.96 -4.54 -6.70
N TRP A 60 -6.84 -4.18 -7.64
CA TRP A 60 -7.19 -5.03 -8.80
C TRP A 60 -6.04 -5.28 -9.80
N SER A 61 -5.16 -4.30 -10.04
CA SER A 61 -4.01 -4.49 -10.94
C SER A 61 -2.88 -5.30 -10.31
N LYS A 62 -2.79 -5.34 -8.97
CA LYS A 62 -1.77 -6.11 -8.24
C LYS A 62 -2.24 -7.53 -7.83
N ILE A 63 -3.50 -7.74 -7.46
CA ILE A 63 -3.97 -9.04 -6.94
C ILE A 63 -3.81 -10.17 -7.97
N LYS A 64 -3.99 -9.92 -9.27
CA LYS A 64 -3.88 -10.97 -10.29
C LYS A 64 -2.41 -11.36 -10.60
N HIS A 65 -1.45 -10.51 -10.23
CA HIS A 65 -0.03 -10.62 -10.57
C HIS A 65 0.92 -10.70 -9.37
N GLN A 66 0.43 -10.80 -8.13
CA GLN A 66 1.26 -11.05 -6.94
C GLN A 66 1.81 -12.50 -6.89
N LYS A 67 2.10 -13.10 -8.04
CA LYS A 67 3.13 -14.13 -8.18
C LYS A 67 4.45 -13.39 -8.11
N ALA A 68 5.42 -13.84 -7.31
CA ALA A 68 6.78 -13.27 -7.24
C ALA A 68 7.18 -12.52 -8.52
N ILE A 69 7.43 -11.19 -8.44
CA ILE A 69 7.74 -10.34 -9.62
C ILE A 69 8.65 -11.14 -10.54
N THR A 70 8.10 -11.53 -11.68
CA THR A 70 8.81 -12.43 -12.58
C THR A 70 10.11 -11.76 -12.97
N ASP A 71 11.16 -12.54 -13.22
CA ASP A 71 12.43 -11.95 -13.65
C ASP A 71 12.23 -11.06 -14.90
N VAL A 72 11.24 -11.40 -15.75
CA VAL A 72 10.77 -10.56 -16.86
C VAL A 72 10.31 -9.17 -16.42
N GLN A 73 9.43 -9.07 -15.41
CA GLN A 73 8.95 -7.79 -14.89
C GLN A 73 10.07 -6.98 -14.22
N LYS A 74 10.99 -7.61 -13.49
CA LYS A 74 12.18 -6.93 -12.96
C LYS A 74 13.04 -6.36 -14.08
N MET A 75 13.27 -7.13 -15.14
CA MET A 75 14.06 -6.69 -16.29
C MET A 75 13.41 -5.51 -17.03
N LYS A 76 12.07 -5.46 -17.09
CA LYS A 76 11.34 -4.28 -17.61
C LYS A 76 11.62 -3.05 -16.75
N ILE A 77 11.50 -3.15 -15.43
CA ILE A 77 11.81 -2.06 -14.49
C ILE A 77 13.25 -1.59 -14.65
N TYR A 78 14.21 -2.53 -14.76
CA TYR A 78 15.62 -2.21 -14.96
C TYR A 78 15.86 -1.48 -16.28
N THR A 79 15.14 -1.87 -17.33
CA THR A 79 15.22 -1.24 -18.65
C THR A 79 14.68 0.19 -18.59
N LYS A 80 13.53 0.42 -17.97
CA LYS A 80 12.94 1.76 -17.79
C LYS A 80 13.89 2.67 -17.00
N LEU A 81 14.41 2.18 -15.87
CA LEU A 81 15.36 2.92 -15.03
C LEU A 81 16.69 3.18 -15.74
N SER A 82 17.18 2.24 -16.55
CA SER A 82 18.38 2.42 -17.36
C SER A 82 18.22 3.57 -18.36
N ARG A 83 17.07 3.66 -19.04
CA ARG A 83 16.74 4.77 -19.95
C ARG A 83 16.63 6.11 -19.21
N GLU A 84 16.02 6.10 -18.04
CA GLU A 84 15.88 7.29 -17.18
C GLU A 84 17.25 7.81 -16.71
N ILE A 85 18.13 6.93 -16.20
CA ILE A 85 19.50 7.25 -15.79
C ILE A 85 20.28 7.84 -16.96
N LYS A 86 20.22 7.20 -18.14
CA LYS A 86 20.89 7.66 -19.35
C LYS A 86 20.46 9.09 -19.72
N THR A 87 19.16 9.37 -19.68
CA THR A 87 18.61 10.69 -19.99
C THR A 87 19.06 11.74 -18.97
N CYS A 88 19.07 11.39 -17.68
CA CYS A 88 19.59 12.28 -16.63
C CYS A 88 21.05 12.65 -16.87
N VAL A 89 21.89 11.69 -17.27
CA VAL A 89 23.31 11.95 -17.60
C VAL A 89 23.45 12.82 -18.84
N GLN A 90 22.68 12.57 -19.90
CA GLN A 90 22.73 13.40 -21.12
C GLN A 90 22.35 14.86 -20.84
N LEU A 91 21.43 15.12 -19.91
CA LEU A 91 20.96 16.47 -19.59
C LEU A 91 21.85 17.24 -18.60
N GLY A 92 22.57 16.55 -17.72
CA GLY A 92 23.28 17.19 -16.60
C GLY A 92 24.65 16.61 -16.27
N GLY A 93 25.18 15.71 -17.09
CA GLY A 93 26.44 15.03 -16.87
C GLY A 93 26.38 13.92 -15.81
N ALA A 94 27.50 13.23 -15.60
CA ALA A 94 27.63 12.16 -14.58
C ALA A 94 28.18 12.67 -13.23
N GLY A 95 28.28 13.99 -13.05
CA GLY A 95 28.81 14.63 -11.85
C GLY A 95 27.86 14.53 -10.65
N ALA A 96 28.42 14.75 -9.45
CA ALA A 96 27.66 14.75 -8.19
C ALA A 96 26.69 15.94 -8.05
N ASP A 97 26.86 16.96 -8.89
CA ASP A 97 26.02 18.14 -9.03
C ASP A 97 24.71 17.86 -9.78
N ASN A 98 24.62 16.76 -10.53
CA ASN A 98 23.40 16.38 -11.23
C ASN A 98 22.34 15.83 -10.26
N LEU A 99 21.48 16.72 -9.77
CA LEU A 99 20.37 16.37 -8.87
C LEU A 99 19.42 15.33 -9.47
N ARG A 100 19.13 15.40 -10.78
CA ARG A 100 18.22 14.47 -11.46
C ARG A 100 18.80 13.05 -11.47
N LEU A 101 20.10 12.93 -11.76
CA LEU A 101 20.81 11.66 -11.68
C LEU A 101 20.76 11.10 -10.26
N ARG A 102 21.00 11.92 -9.22
CA ARG A 102 20.95 11.46 -7.83
C ARG A 102 19.59 10.86 -7.46
N LEU A 103 18.49 11.53 -7.80
CA LEU A 103 17.13 11.04 -7.56
C LEU A 103 16.85 9.74 -8.33
N CYS A 104 17.30 9.67 -9.59
CA CYS A 104 17.15 8.47 -10.40
C CYS A 104 17.95 7.27 -9.85
N LEU A 105 19.16 7.51 -9.32
CA LEU A 105 19.97 6.50 -8.64
C LEU A 105 19.34 6.01 -7.34
N GLU A 106 18.69 6.90 -6.57
CA GLU A 106 17.91 6.51 -5.39
C GLU A 106 16.73 5.61 -5.78
N LYS A 107 16.00 5.95 -6.86
CA LYS A 107 14.94 5.12 -7.44
C LYS A 107 15.45 3.76 -7.92
N ALA A 108 16.64 3.72 -8.54
CA ALA A 108 17.28 2.47 -8.96
C ALA A 108 17.67 1.57 -7.78
N ARG A 109 18.16 2.16 -6.68
CA ARG A 109 18.45 1.43 -5.43
C ARG A 109 17.18 0.87 -4.80
N LYS A 110 16.08 1.66 -4.75
CA LYS A 110 14.76 1.21 -4.24
C LYS A 110 14.27 -0.04 -4.99
N ASN A 111 14.51 -0.11 -6.30
CA ASN A 111 14.11 -1.24 -7.15
C ASN A 111 15.17 -2.34 -7.25
N ASN A 112 16.22 -2.31 -6.44
CA ASN A 112 17.31 -3.31 -6.44
C ASN A 112 17.98 -3.51 -7.81
N VAL A 113 18.10 -2.44 -8.61
CA VAL A 113 18.78 -2.51 -9.92
C VAL A 113 20.27 -2.89 -9.71
N PRO A 114 20.78 -3.93 -10.38
CA PRO A 114 22.19 -4.32 -10.29
C PRO A 114 23.15 -3.19 -10.70
N LYS A 115 24.24 -3.05 -9.96
CA LYS A 115 25.26 -2.01 -10.18
C LYS A 115 25.77 -1.94 -11.63
N HIS A 116 26.01 -3.08 -12.28
CA HIS A 116 26.51 -3.11 -13.67
C HIS A 116 25.52 -2.50 -14.68
N ILE A 117 24.21 -2.57 -14.43
CA ILE A 117 23.18 -1.93 -15.28
C ILE A 117 23.23 -0.42 -15.10
N VAL A 118 23.36 0.05 -13.85
CA VAL A 118 23.50 1.48 -13.52
C VAL A 118 24.76 2.06 -14.16
N ASP A 119 25.91 1.41 -13.97
CA ASP A 119 27.19 1.87 -14.52
C ASP A 119 27.16 1.89 -16.06
N GLY A 120 26.52 0.88 -16.68
CA GLY A 120 26.30 0.82 -18.12
C GLY A 120 25.44 1.97 -18.65
N ALA A 121 24.35 2.30 -17.95
CA ALA A 121 23.47 3.42 -18.29
C ALA A 121 24.19 4.77 -18.18
N ILE A 122 24.98 4.98 -17.13
CA ILE A 122 25.79 6.20 -16.94
C ILE A 122 26.80 6.35 -18.08
N LYS A 123 27.53 5.27 -18.39
CA LYS A 123 28.52 5.28 -19.48
C LYS A 123 27.88 5.54 -20.84
N SER A 124 26.72 4.94 -21.13
CA SER A 124 25.98 5.20 -22.37
C SER A 124 25.49 6.65 -22.43
N GLY A 125 25.03 7.22 -21.32
CA GLY A 125 24.58 8.62 -21.27
C GLY A 125 25.67 9.67 -21.49
N LEU A 126 26.95 9.32 -21.27
CA LEU A 126 28.09 10.19 -21.59
C LEU A 126 28.41 10.25 -23.09
N ASN A 127 27.85 9.34 -23.89
CA ASN A 127 28.06 9.34 -25.34
C ASN A 127 27.05 10.28 -26.02
N GLU A 128 27.55 11.38 -26.60
CA GLU A 128 26.72 12.40 -27.30
C GLU A 128 26.08 11.91 -28.60
N LYS A 129 26.49 10.73 -29.11
CA LYS A 129 25.94 10.16 -30.36
C LYS A 129 24.66 9.36 -30.16
N ASP A 130 24.31 9.04 -28.92
CA ASP A 130 23.10 8.29 -28.62
C ASP A 130 21.87 9.18 -28.79
N ALA A 131 20.79 8.63 -29.37
CA ALA A 131 19.54 9.36 -29.54
C ALA A 131 19.05 9.95 -28.20
N HIS A 132 18.70 11.24 -28.22
CA HIS A 132 18.13 11.92 -27.07
C HIS A 132 16.71 11.43 -26.85
N MET A 133 16.43 10.99 -25.63
CA MET A 133 15.08 10.68 -25.21
C MET A 133 14.47 11.92 -24.56
N GLU A 134 13.16 12.11 -24.79
CA GLU A 134 12.41 13.23 -24.24
C GLU A 134 11.21 12.73 -23.45
N TYR A 135 10.91 13.43 -22.36
CA TYR A 135 9.69 13.23 -21.59
C TYR A 135 8.49 13.80 -22.33
N ASN A 136 7.43 13.01 -22.44
CA ASN A 136 6.15 13.42 -23.04
C ASN A 136 4.99 12.86 -22.21
N SER A 137 3.90 13.61 -22.13
CA SER A 137 2.65 13.14 -21.56
C SER A 137 1.63 12.87 -22.67
N TYR A 138 0.87 11.81 -22.51
CA TYR A 138 -0.26 11.45 -23.35
C TYR A 138 -1.51 11.39 -22.49
N GLU A 139 -2.55 12.10 -22.91
CA GLU A 139 -3.79 12.28 -22.16
C GLU A 139 -4.97 11.73 -22.94
N GLY A 140 -5.91 11.11 -22.25
CA GLY A 140 -7.11 10.57 -22.87
C GLY A 140 -8.11 10.00 -21.89
N TYR A 141 -9.18 9.43 -22.45
CA TYR A 141 -10.22 8.74 -21.71
C TYR A 141 -10.25 7.26 -22.08
N GLY A 142 -10.33 6.38 -21.09
CA GLY A 142 -10.59 4.96 -21.26
C GLY A 142 -12.10 4.66 -21.29
N ALA A 143 -12.43 3.36 -21.29
CA ALA A 143 -13.81 2.90 -21.17
C ALA A 143 -14.49 3.49 -19.90
N GLY A 144 -15.80 3.76 -19.98
CA GLY A 144 -16.54 4.35 -18.87
C GLY A 144 -16.19 5.80 -18.53
N GLY A 145 -15.43 6.49 -19.40
CA GLY A 145 -15.06 7.90 -19.20
C GLY A 145 -13.93 8.12 -18.19
N VAL A 146 -13.21 7.06 -17.81
CA VAL A 146 -12.05 7.13 -16.92
C VAL A 146 -10.96 7.99 -17.56
N ALA A 147 -10.48 9.01 -16.84
CA ALA A 147 -9.36 9.83 -17.27
C ALA A 147 -8.04 9.06 -17.12
N PHE A 148 -7.15 9.18 -18.11
CA PHE A 148 -5.81 8.62 -18.12
C PHE A 148 -4.76 9.69 -18.45
N LEU A 149 -3.71 9.73 -17.63
CA LEU A 149 -2.49 10.50 -17.87
C LEU A 149 -1.32 9.51 -17.93
N VAL A 150 -0.68 9.42 -19.10
CA VAL A 150 0.41 8.48 -19.38
C VAL A 150 1.68 9.26 -19.59
N GLU A 151 2.68 9.05 -18.74
CA GLU A 151 4.00 9.66 -18.89
C GLU A 151 4.93 8.70 -19.63
N ALA A 152 5.65 9.21 -20.64
CA ALA A 152 6.54 8.42 -21.47
C ALA A 152 7.91 9.10 -21.64
N LEU A 153 8.94 8.28 -21.81
CA LEU A 153 10.30 8.68 -22.14
C LEU A 153 10.69 8.00 -23.45
N THR A 154 10.84 8.78 -24.52
CA THR A 154 11.00 8.24 -25.88
C THR A 154 11.91 9.12 -26.75
N GLU A 155 12.62 8.47 -27.65
CA GLU A 155 13.38 9.11 -28.75
C GLU A 155 12.48 9.50 -29.94
N ASN A 156 11.25 8.96 -30.02
CA ASN A 156 10.35 9.18 -31.15
C ASN A 156 8.91 9.36 -30.67
N LYS A 157 8.52 10.63 -30.49
CA LYS A 157 7.19 11.04 -30.04
C LYS A 157 6.07 10.50 -30.93
N ASN A 158 6.26 10.52 -32.25
CA ASN A 158 5.23 10.12 -33.20
C ASN A 158 4.95 8.62 -33.13
N ARG A 159 6.01 7.80 -33.01
CA ARG A 159 5.90 6.34 -32.82
C ARG A 159 5.14 6.04 -31.53
N THR A 160 5.59 6.58 -30.41
CA THR A 160 4.99 6.32 -29.10
C THR A 160 3.55 6.82 -29.05
N ALA A 161 3.26 8.02 -29.56
CA ALA A 161 1.89 8.55 -29.63
C ALA A 161 0.95 7.64 -30.44
N GLN A 162 1.42 7.09 -31.56
CA GLN A 162 0.63 6.17 -32.38
C GLN A 162 0.38 4.84 -31.67
N GLN A 163 1.41 4.29 -31.02
CA GLN A 163 1.29 3.05 -30.24
C GLN A 163 0.30 3.23 -29.08
N VAL A 164 0.48 4.28 -28.26
CA VAL A 164 -0.44 4.61 -27.16
C VAL A 164 -1.85 4.83 -27.68
N ARG A 165 -2.05 5.59 -28.76
CA ARG A 165 -3.39 5.78 -29.36
C ARG A 165 -4.04 4.46 -29.77
N THR A 166 -3.25 3.52 -30.30
CA THR A 166 -3.72 2.20 -30.69
C THR A 166 -4.18 1.40 -29.47
N LEU A 167 -3.42 1.45 -28.36
CA LEU A 167 -3.80 0.81 -27.10
C LEU A 167 -5.14 1.35 -26.58
N PHE A 168 -5.31 2.68 -26.51
CA PHE A 168 -6.58 3.29 -26.14
C PHE A 168 -7.73 2.82 -27.04
N SER A 169 -7.53 2.87 -28.36
CA SER A 169 -8.59 2.51 -29.33
C SER A 169 -9.00 1.03 -29.23
N HIS A 170 -8.05 0.13 -28.92
CA HIS A 170 -8.32 -1.29 -28.74
C HIS A 170 -9.22 -1.55 -27.52
N HIS A 171 -9.01 -0.80 -26.44
CA HIS A 171 -9.69 -0.95 -25.16
C HIS A 171 -10.81 0.07 -24.93
N LYS A 172 -11.52 0.44 -26.00
CA LYS A 172 -12.69 1.33 -25.97
C LYS A 172 -12.42 2.73 -25.37
N GLY A 173 -11.17 3.19 -25.46
CA GLY A 173 -10.75 4.53 -25.08
C GLY A 173 -10.41 5.43 -26.27
N GLN A 174 -10.11 6.68 -25.97
CA GLN A 174 -9.70 7.70 -26.92
C GLN A 174 -8.56 8.55 -26.34
N LEU A 175 -7.48 8.67 -27.11
CA LEU A 175 -6.36 9.56 -26.81
C LEU A 175 -6.55 10.94 -27.44
N GLY A 176 -6.17 12.01 -26.74
CA GLY A 176 -6.01 13.36 -27.28
C GLY A 176 -6.79 14.45 -26.55
N THR A 177 -7.73 14.09 -25.67
CA THR A 177 -8.43 15.08 -24.83
C THR A 177 -7.64 15.31 -23.56
N SER A 178 -7.43 16.58 -23.20
CA SER A 178 -6.68 16.90 -21.98
C SER A 178 -7.47 16.54 -20.73
N VAL A 179 -6.79 15.82 -19.83
CA VAL A 179 -7.29 15.38 -18.53
C VAL A 179 -6.37 15.80 -17.38
N GLN A 180 -5.31 16.58 -17.65
CA GLN A 180 -4.40 17.06 -16.59
C GLN A 180 -5.13 17.72 -15.41
N TRP A 181 -6.27 18.38 -15.65
CA TRP A 181 -7.12 18.98 -14.62
C TRP A 181 -7.77 17.96 -13.66
N CYS A 182 -7.84 16.68 -14.05
CA CYS A 182 -8.30 15.59 -13.18
C CYS A 182 -7.22 15.15 -12.17
N PHE A 183 -5.98 15.61 -12.31
CA PHE A 183 -4.84 15.16 -11.51
C PHE A 183 -4.10 16.31 -10.87
N GLU A 184 -3.68 16.10 -9.64
CA GLU A 184 -2.80 16.99 -8.91
C GLU A 184 -1.45 16.32 -8.68
N LYS A 185 -0.37 17.05 -8.95
CA LYS A 185 0.98 16.55 -8.70
C LYS A 185 1.26 16.63 -7.20
N LYS A 186 1.39 15.49 -6.54
CA LYS A 186 1.67 15.40 -5.10
C LYS A 186 2.92 14.61 -4.81
N GLY A 187 3.51 14.91 -3.66
CA GLY A 187 4.48 14.05 -3.00
C GLY A 187 3.75 12.94 -2.25
N VAL A 188 4.29 11.73 -2.32
CA VAL A 188 3.77 10.55 -1.63
C VAL A 188 4.89 9.93 -0.82
N VAL A 189 4.71 9.86 0.50
CA VAL A 189 5.62 9.13 1.40
C VAL A 189 4.97 7.82 1.80
N ASN A 190 5.56 6.70 1.37
CA ASN A 190 5.05 5.35 1.56
C ASN A 190 5.84 4.62 2.65
N PHE A 191 5.16 3.90 3.54
CA PHE A 191 5.77 2.99 4.49
C PHE A 191 4.85 1.81 4.81
N THR A 192 5.39 0.77 5.42
CA THR A 192 4.65 -0.46 5.75
C THR A 192 4.57 -0.68 7.25
N ILE A 193 3.40 -1.12 7.73
CA ILE A 193 3.17 -1.55 9.12
C ILE A 193 2.77 -3.03 9.12
N PRO A 194 3.55 -3.94 9.73
CA PRO A 194 3.12 -5.33 9.91
C PRO A 194 1.85 -5.43 10.76
N ILE A 195 0.88 -6.25 10.34
CA ILE A 195 -0.36 -6.43 11.09
C ILE A 195 -0.10 -7.35 12.28
N ALA A 196 -0.11 -6.77 13.49
CA ALA A 196 -0.13 -7.50 14.75
C ALA A 196 -1.51 -7.30 15.41
N HIS A 197 -2.56 -7.94 14.89
CA HIS A 197 -3.93 -7.90 15.44
C HIS A 197 -4.47 -6.51 15.86
N SER A 198 -4.02 -5.42 15.24
CA SER A 198 -4.54 -4.08 15.48
C SER A 198 -5.84 -3.90 14.69
N LYS A 199 -6.89 -3.37 15.32
CA LYS A 199 -8.13 -3.01 14.62
C LYS A 199 -7.85 -1.85 13.67
N MET A 200 -8.01 -2.07 12.36
CA MET A 200 -7.74 -1.09 11.31
C MET A 200 -8.35 0.29 11.58
N ASP A 201 -9.63 0.30 11.98
CA ASP A 201 -10.37 1.55 12.19
C ASP A 201 -9.74 2.43 13.27
N SER A 202 -9.27 1.82 14.37
CA SER A 202 -8.59 2.57 15.43
C SER A 202 -7.18 3.02 15.05
N LEU A 203 -6.54 2.33 14.11
CA LEU A 203 -5.19 2.66 13.67
C LEU A 203 -5.20 3.90 12.77
N TYR A 204 -6.20 4.05 11.90
CA TYR A 204 -6.31 5.21 11.02
C TYR A 204 -6.29 6.51 11.81
N ASP A 205 -7.25 6.70 12.73
CA ASP A 205 -7.39 7.93 13.50
C ASP A 205 -6.15 8.22 14.35
N SER A 206 -5.63 7.19 15.02
CA SER A 206 -4.47 7.33 15.89
C SER A 206 -3.18 7.64 15.10
N LEU A 207 -3.02 7.03 13.93
CA LEU A 207 -1.88 7.31 13.05
C LEU A 207 -2.01 8.70 12.43
N PHE A 208 -3.20 9.06 11.96
CA PHE A 208 -3.48 10.37 11.38
C PHE A 208 -3.17 11.50 12.34
N GLU A 209 -3.60 11.39 13.60
CA GLU A 209 -3.28 12.37 14.64
C GLU A 209 -1.76 12.56 14.78
N LYS A 210 -0.98 11.47 14.78
CA LYS A 210 0.47 11.53 14.97
C LYS A 210 1.23 12.01 13.74
N VAL A 211 0.78 11.67 12.53
CA VAL A 211 1.43 12.14 11.30
C VAL A 211 1.02 13.56 10.93
N SER A 212 -0.14 14.05 11.42
CA SER A 212 -0.57 15.43 11.23
C SER A 212 0.34 16.45 11.93
N ASP A 213 1.09 16.02 12.95
CA ASP A 213 2.14 16.84 13.59
C ASP A 213 3.34 17.10 12.65
N ILE A 214 3.44 16.36 11.54
CA ILE A 214 4.49 16.55 10.53
C ILE A 214 4.05 17.63 9.54
N GLU A 215 4.79 18.73 9.51
CA GLU A 215 4.54 19.83 8.55
C GLU A 215 4.56 19.31 7.10
N GLY A 216 3.50 19.66 6.36
CA GLY A 216 3.35 19.31 4.95
C GLY A 216 2.50 18.07 4.69
N VAL A 217 2.16 17.27 5.70
CA VAL A 217 1.19 16.17 5.55
C VAL A 217 -0.20 16.75 5.37
N GLU A 218 -0.84 16.43 4.24
CA GLU A 218 -2.19 16.87 3.91
C GLU A 218 -3.23 15.77 4.10
N ASP A 219 -2.85 14.53 3.79
CA ASP A 219 -3.77 13.40 3.80
C ASP A 219 -3.02 12.07 4.01
N LEU A 220 -3.76 11.04 4.41
CA LEU A 220 -3.27 9.71 4.79
C LEU A 220 -4.15 8.63 4.14
N LYS A 221 -3.53 7.61 3.59
CA LYS A 221 -4.23 6.41 3.11
C LYS A 221 -3.62 5.16 3.71
N LEU A 222 -4.48 4.24 4.14
CA LEU A 222 -4.12 2.91 4.62
C LEU A 222 -4.71 1.87 3.67
N GLU A 223 -3.89 0.95 3.19
CA GLU A 223 -4.33 -0.18 2.37
C GLU A 223 -3.84 -1.50 2.99
N PRO A 224 -4.76 -2.43 3.34
CA PRO A 224 -4.36 -3.76 3.76
C PRO A 224 -3.84 -4.55 2.56
N THR A 225 -2.65 -5.10 2.71
CA THR A 225 -1.91 -5.84 1.67
C THR A 225 -1.40 -7.17 2.21
N GLU A 226 -1.30 -8.16 1.32
CA GLU A 226 -0.79 -9.49 1.62
C GLU A 226 0.37 -9.81 0.68
N ASN A 227 1.40 -10.48 1.18
CA ASN A 227 2.48 -11.04 0.36
C ASN A 227 2.55 -12.55 0.54
N GLU A 228 3.08 -13.27 -0.47
CA GLU A 228 3.19 -14.74 -0.54
C GLU A 228 3.82 -15.42 0.70
N MET A 229 4.49 -14.66 1.56
CA MET A 229 5.08 -15.14 2.83
C MET A 229 4.16 -15.01 4.06
N GLU A 230 2.84 -14.91 3.87
CA GLU A 230 1.81 -14.93 4.94
C GLU A 230 1.96 -13.82 6.01
N LYS A 231 2.55 -12.68 5.69
CA LYS A 231 2.51 -11.49 6.56
C LYS A 231 1.52 -10.51 5.97
N GLN A 232 0.36 -10.36 6.61
CA GLN A 232 -0.52 -9.24 6.36
C GLN A 232 0.20 -7.97 6.85
N PHE A 233 0.22 -6.93 6.02
CA PHE A 233 0.75 -5.61 6.38
C PHE A 233 -0.17 -4.52 5.86
N ILE A 234 0.00 -3.32 6.39
CA ILE A 234 -0.70 -2.12 5.96
C ILE A 234 0.29 -1.28 5.19
N GLU A 235 0.00 -1.00 3.93
CA GLU A 235 0.66 0.06 3.19
C GLU A 235 0.05 1.39 3.62
N VAL A 236 0.92 2.31 4.04
CA VAL A 236 0.53 3.65 4.44
C VAL A 236 1.13 4.65 3.46
N SER A 237 0.29 5.52 2.90
CA SER A 237 0.69 6.61 2.02
C SER A 237 0.32 7.95 2.64
N LEU A 238 1.31 8.82 2.83
CA LEU A 238 1.12 10.22 3.22
C LEU A 238 1.19 11.10 1.98
N PHE A 239 0.20 11.97 1.79
CA PHE A 239 0.17 12.95 0.70
C PHE A 239 0.63 14.31 1.19
N CYS A 240 1.41 14.99 0.35
CA CYS A 240 1.93 16.32 0.64
C CYS A 240 2.15 17.11 -0.66
N PRO A 241 2.41 18.43 -0.60
CA PRO A 241 2.92 19.19 -1.73
C PRO A 241 4.20 18.54 -2.28
N HIS A 242 4.33 18.48 -3.60
CA HIS A 242 5.43 17.74 -4.23
C HIS A 242 6.82 18.31 -3.91
N GLU A 243 6.92 19.60 -3.60
CA GLU A 243 8.15 20.27 -3.17
C GLU A 243 8.60 19.85 -1.76
N GLN A 244 7.67 19.40 -0.91
CA GLN A 244 7.91 19.06 0.49
C GLN A 244 8.16 17.57 0.73
N VAL A 245 8.04 16.72 -0.31
CA VAL A 245 8.10 15.26 -0.18
C VAL A 245 9.34 14.74 0.57
N HIS A 246 10.51 15.33 0.31
CA HIS A 246 11.75 14.95 0.98
C HIS A 246 11.79 15.42 2.44
N ASN A 247 11.21 16.59 2.74
CA ASN A 247 11.12 17.11 4.10
C ASN A 247 10.16 16.25 4.93
N VAL A 248 8.99 15.92 4.40
CA VAL A 248 8.01 15.03 5.06
C VAL A 248 8.63 13.66 5.33
N LYS A 249 9.37 13.09 4.37
CA LYS A 249 10.09 11.83 4.57
C LYS A 249 11.11 11.93 5.71
N ALA A 250 11.95 12.96 5.72
CA ALA A 250 12.98 13.14 6.75
C ALA A 250 12.38 13.37 8.14
N SER A 251 11.29 14.13 8.22
CA SER A 251 10.52 14.36 9.44
C SER A 251 9.87 13.06 9.95
N LEU A 252 9.30 12.25 9.06
CA LEU A 252 8.77 10.93 9.41
C LEU A 252 9.87 10.00 9.94
N GLU A 253 11.04 9.96 9.30
CA GLU A 253 12.18 9.17 9.77
C GLU A 253 12.64 9.61 11.17
N SER A 254 12.62 10.91 11.45
CA SER A 254 12.95 11.47 12.77
C SER A 254 11.89 11.17 13.83
N ALA A 255 10.60 11.26 13.47
CA ALA A 255 9.46 11.00 14.35
C ALA A 255 9.17 9.50 14.54
N LYS A 256 9.70 8.64 13.66
CA LYS A 256 9.45 7.19 13.59
C LYS A 256 9.45 6.52 14.96
N THR A 257 10.51 6.70 15.74
CA THR A 257 10.68 6.02 17.03
C THR A 257 9.59 6.43 18.04
N THR A 258 9.14 7.69 17.98
CA THR A 258 8.08 8.22 18.85
C THR A 258 6.72 7.65 18.45
N ILE A 259 6.43 7.60 17.14
CA ILE A 259 5.18 7.06 16.59
C ILE A 259 5.08 5.55 16.87
N GLU A 260 6.15 4.80 16.62
CA GLU A 260 6.22 3.35 16.89
C GLU A 260 5.92 3.02 18.34
N LYS A 261 6.50 3.79 19.28
CA LYS A 261 6.25 3.61 20.73
C LYS A 261 4.83 4.00 21.14
N ALA A 262 4.30 5.10 20.61
CA ALA A 262 2.98 5.59 20.97
C ALA A 262 1.86 4.65 20.50
N LEU A 263 2.00 4.08 19.31
CA LEU A 263 0.98 3.23 18.69
C LEU A 263 1.25 1.73 18.84
N ASN A 264 2.39 1.35 19.43
CA ASN A 264 2.88 -0.03 19.49
C ASN A 264 2.91 -0.69 18.10
N ILE A 265 3.43 0.04 17.11
CA ILE A 265 3.57 -0.41 15.72
C ILE A 265 5.05 -0.47 15.33
N THR A 266 5.33 -1.11 14.19
CA THR A 266 6.65 -1.08 13.56
C THR A 266 6.50 -0.48 12.17
N ILE A 267 7.24 0.59 11.90
CA ILE A 267 7.28 1.25 10.60
C ILE A 267 8.50 0.73 9.84
N THR A 268 8.28 0.19 8.65
CA THR A 268 9.34 -0.30 7.76
C THR A 268 9.20 0.29 6.37
N ASN A 269 10.26 0.19 5.56
CA ASN A 269 10.24 0.55 4.13
C ASN A 269 9.78 2.00 3.83
N ILE A 270 10.25 2.98 4.61
CA ILE A 270 9.96 4.38 4.33
C ILE A 270 10.59 4.78 2.99
N THR A 271 9.75 5.12 2.03
CA THR A 271 10.14 5.59 0.70
C THR A 271 9.33 6.82 0.33
N CYS A 272 9.76 7.56 -0.68
CA CYS A 272 8.99 8.67 -1.19
C CYS A 272 9.10 8.76 -2.71
N GLU A 273 8.06 9.31 -3.33
CA GLU A 273 7.99 9.56 -4.76
C GLU A 273 7.07 10.73 -5.05
N ILE A 274 7.17 11.27 -6.26
CA ILE A 274 6.26 12.30 -6.76
C ILE A 274 5.38 11.63 -7.80
N GLY A 275 4.08 11.84 -7.71
CA GLY A 275 3.11 11.23 -8.61
C GLY A 275 1.93 12.15 -8.89
N GLN A 276 1.03 11.65 -9.72
CA GLN A 276 -0.22 12.33 -10.07
C GLN A 276 -1.35 11.67 -9.28
N VAL A 277 -2.07 12.45 -8.49
CA VAL A 277 -3.18 11.98 -7.65
C VAL A 277 -4.49 12.51 -8.22
N PRO A 278 -5.51 11.66 -8.47
CA PRO A 278 -6.80 12.14 -8.97
C PRO A 278 -7.50 13.03 -7.97
N THR A 279 -8.11 14.10 -8.46
CA THR A 279 -8.97 14.98 -7.66
C THR A 279 -10.40 14.43 -7.54
N THR A 280 -10.80 13.61 -8.51
CA THR A 280 -12.13 12.98 -8.58
C THR A 280 -11.99 11.55 -9.08
N PHE A 281 -12.89 10.66 -8.65
CA PHE A 281 -12.89 9.25 -9.06
C PHE A 281 -14.16 8.89 -9.83
N ILE A 282 -14.01 7.95 -10.75
CA ILE A 282 -15.13 7.33 -11.46
C ILE A 282 -15.28 5.90 -10.94
N GLU A 283 -16.43 5.62 -10.33
CA GLU A 283 -16.76 4.26 -9.91
C GLU A 283 -17.03 3.38 -11.12
N VAL A 284 -16.32 2.26 -11.19
CA VAL A 284 -16.43 1.27 -12.25
C VAL A 284 -17.13 0.05 -11.67
N THR A 285 -18.42 -0.06 -11.95
CA THR A 285 -19.29 -1.16 -11.50
C THR A 285 -19.54 -2.20 -12.58
N ASP A 286 -19.43 -1.80 -13.85
CA ASP A 286 -19.62 -2.69 -14.99
C ASP A 286 -18.37 -3.56 -15.21
N ALA A 287 -18.57 -4.88 -15.27
CA ALA A 287 -17.50 -5.87 -15.38
C ALA A 287 -16.76 -5.79 -16.73
N GLU A 288 -17.46 -5.52 -17.84
CA GLU A 288 -16.85 -5.40 -19.16
C GLU A 288 -16.00 -4.12 -19.23
N VAL A 289 -16.50 -3.01 -18.67
CA VAL A 289 -15.73 -1.77 -18.54
C VAL A 289 -14.49 -2.00 -17.67
N ALA A 290 -14.65 -2.69 -16.54
CA ALA A 290 -13.54 -3.00 -15.64
C ALA A 290 -12.46 -3.84 -16.33
N GLU A 291 -12.85 -4.86 -17.09
CA GLU A 291 -11.91 -5.69 -17.84
C GLU A 291 -11.15 -4.90 -18.91
N ASN A 292 -11.84 -4.10 -19.72
CA ASN A 292 -11.20 -3.27 -20.75
C ASN A 292 -10.19 -2.27 -20.13
N LEU A 293 -10.57 -1.63 -19.02
CA LEU A 293 -9.68 -0.72 -18.30
C LEU A 293 -8.45 -1.43 -17.75
N GLN A 294 -8.64 -2.61 -17.15
CA GLN A 294 -7.51 -3.37 -16.60
C GLN A 294 -6.54 -3.80 -17.70
N GLN A 295 -7.05 -4.30 -18.83
CA GLN A 295 -6.21 -4.67 -19.97
C GLN A 295 -5.48 -3.45 -20.58
N LEU A 296 -6.13 -2.28 -20.63
CA LEU A 296 -5.49 -1.05 -21.06
C LEU A 296 -4.33 -0.66 -20.13
N ILE A 297 -4.56 -0.69 -18.81
CA ILE A 297 -3.53 -0.39 -17.80
C ILE A 297 -2.34 -1.33 -17.99
N ASP A 298 -2.60 -2.65 -18.03
CA ASP A 298 -1.54 -3.66 -18.15
C ASP A 298 -0.72 -3.47 -19.43
N GLN A 299 -1.37 -3.19 -20.57
CA GLN A 299 -0.67 -2.99 -21.84
C GLN A 299 0.08 -1.66 -21.92
N LEU A 300 -0.41 -0.61 -21.25
CA LEU A 300 0.33 0.66 -21.14
C LEU A 300 1.55 0.50 -20.22
N ASP A 301 1.41 -0.19 -19.09
CA ASP A 301 2.53 -0.49 -18.19
C ASP A 301 3.59 -1.38 -18.85
N ASP A 302 3.16 -2.29 -19.71
CA ASP A 302 4.05 -3.16 -20.49
C ASP A 302 4.72 -2.45 -21.68
N HIS A 303 4.29 -1.23 -22.03
CA HIS A 303 4.88 -0.48 -23.12
C HIS A 303 6.26 0.07 -22.76
N ASP A 304 7.26 -0.21 -23.61
CA ASP A 304 8.67 0.11 -23.36
C ASP A 304 8.95 1.60 -23.08
N ASP A 305 8.26 2.49 -23.80
CA ASP A 305 8.44 3.93 -23.67
C ASP A 305 7.63 4.53 -22.50
N VAL A 306 6.65 3.82 -21.95
CA VAL A 306 5.78 4.34 -20.88
C VAL A 306 6.51 4.20 -19.54
N GLN A 307 6.61 5.32 -18.82
CA GLN A 307 7.20 5.38 -17.48
C GLN A 307 6.16 5.19 -16.39
N ASN A 308 5.05 5.94 -16.46
CA ASN A 308 3.98 5.91 -15.47
C ASN A 308 2.60 5.97 -16.14
N VAL A 309 1.64 5.27 -15.55
CA VAL A 309 0.23 5.31 -15.96
C VAL A 309 -0.62 5.76 -14.77
N TYR A 310 -1.31 6.86 -14.92
CA TYR A 310 -2.22 7.41 -13.91
C TYR A 310 -3.65 7.37 -14.44
N HIS A 311 -4.61 6.95 -13.62
CA HIS A 311 -6.03 6.92 -13.98
C HIS A 311 -6.93 7.21 -12.78
N ASN A 312 -8.14 7.70 -13.02
CA ASN A 312 -9.09 7.99 -11.93
C ASN A 312 -10.18 6.91 -11.70
N ALA A 313 -10.01 5.71 -12.28
CA ALA A 313 -10.90 4.59 -12.04
C ALA A 313 -10.88 4.13 -10.57
N LYS A 314 -12.06 3.92 -10.01
CA LYS A 314 -12.30 3.22 -8.75
C LYS A 314 -13.10 1.94 -9.07
N PHE A 315 -12.39 0.84 -9.24
CA PHE A 315 -13.01 -0.48 -9.43
C PHE A 315 -13.80 -0.87 -8.18
N ALA A 316 -15.07 -1.24 -8.37
CA ALA A 316 -15.86 -1.86 -7.30
C ALA A 316 -15.21 -3.19 -6.90
N LEU A 317 -15.14 -3.46 -5.60
CA LEU A 317 -14.81 -4.81 -5.13
C LEU A 317 -16.01 -5.71 -5.47
N PRO A 318 -15.81 -6.91 -6.02
CA PRO A 318 -16.91 -7.86 -6.14
C PRO A 318 -17.49 -8.10 -4.75
N ASP A 319 -18.82 -7.99 -4.61
CA ASP A 319 -19.51 -8.41 -3.40
C ASP A 319 -19.08 -9.86 -3.12
N GLU A 320 -18.48 -10.12 -1.96
CA GLU A 320 -18.22 -11.48 -1.50
C GLU A 320 -19.59 -12.16 -1.33
N GLU A 321 -19.93 -13.05 -2.27
CA GLU A 321 -21.08 -13.98 -2.14
C GLU A 321 -20.91 -14.91 -0.93
#